data_AF-A0A1X1ZEI1-F1
#
_entry.id   AF-A0A1X1ZEI1-F1
#
_cell.length_a   1.000
_cell.length_b   1.000
_cell.length_c   1.000
_cell.angle_alpha   90.00
_cell.angle_beta   90.00
_cell.angle_gamma   90.00
#
_symmetry.space_group_name_H-M   'P 1'
#
loop_
_entity.id
_entity.type
_entity.pdbx_description
1 polymer ?
#
loop_
_entity_poly.entity_id
_entity_poly.type
_entity_poly.pdbx_seq_one_letter_code
_entity_poly.pdbx_strand_id
1 'polypeptide(L)'
;MLDELTAFIAEHGHARIPEDYRTENGRFPGRWLNEQRKAHRTNLLDDERAAQLAALLGPRWATPHQAYWDAMFAALTQFVAQHGHARVPQNHVSRDGTPLGTWVGNQRSRHQQNTLDPARAARLETLPGWVWRDSRADRWERGFAALTQFVAQHGHARVPGSHITDDGHRLGAWVTDQRRDQRKNRLDPARAARLETLPGWAWNGNAGHEQWLEQRWEHGFTALTQYVAEHGHANVARLHITTDNFRLGDWVDNQRASHQDNRLNPARAARLAALPGWVWRESREDLWERLYATLGAYVAEHGHARFPNDYITSDGIKLGQWARDQRRKYRQGRVNAERVARLEATPGWTWSDRLDEQWERGFTALTQFVDEHGHANVESRHTCSDSFHLGDWVSAQRRKHHRGELDDGRAARLEALPGWVWRRRDRTPGVYCGWDGRFRALTQFVDEHGHARVPSAHITGDGIRLGQWVNAQRHTHRQGALDADRAARLEALPGWVWGASGEQRWERGFTALTQFVDEHGHARVPHGHISADRFRLGQWVNTQRYTYRQGALDPRRTARLQALPGWVWNSDAPGRQVNAA
;
A
#
# COMPACT_ATOMS: atom_id res chain seq x y z
N MET A 1 16.14 -2.60 -76.40
CA MET A 1 15.30 -2.98 -75.25
C MET A 1 14.09 -2.08 -75.13
N LEU A 2 14.27 -0.75 -75.20
CA LEU A 2 13.15 0.19 -75.29
C LEU A 2 12.32 -0.04 -76.56
N ASP A 3 12.95 -0.24 -77.72
CA ASP A 3 12.23 -0.50 -78.98
C ASP A 3 11.42 -1.81 -78.95
N GLU A 4 11.98 -2.85 -78.32
CA GLU A 4 11.30 -4.15 -78.11
C GLU A 4 10.09 -4.02 -77.18
N LEU A 5 10.19 -3.15 -76.16
CA LEU A 5 9.06 -2.81 -75.28
C LEU A 5 8.00 -1.99 -76.03
N THR A 6 8.41 -1.03 -76.86
CA THR A 6 7.51 -0.23 -77.69
C THR A 6 6.78 -1.11 -78.71
N ALA A 7 7.48 -2.02 -79.39
CA ALA A 7 6.90 -2.96 -80.34
C ALA A 7 5.85 -3.86 -79.68
N PHE A 8 6.15 -4.41 -78.50
CA PHE A 8 5.19 -5.21 -77.74
C PHE A 8 3.93 -4.40 -77.38
N ILE A 9 4.09 -3.16 -76.91
CA ILE A 9 2.96 -2.30 -76.54
C ILE A 9 2.12 -1.94 -77.77
N ALA A 10 2.76 -1.71 -78.93
CA ALA A 10 2.05 -1.43 -80.18
C ALA A 10 1.22 -2.63 -80.64
N GLU A 11 1.74 -3.85 -80.50
CA GLU A 11 1.08 -5.09 -80.89
C GLU A 11 -0.05 -5.50 -79.91
N HIS A 12 0.18 -5.38 -78.60
CA HIS A 12 -0.71 -5.91 -77.56
C HIS A 12 -1.56 -4.85 -76.85
N GLY A 13 -1.35 -3.56 -77.16
CA GLY A 13 -2.07 -2.43 -76.54
C GLY A 13 -1.78 -2.22 -75.05
N HIS A 14 -0.84 -2.96 -74.45
CA HIS A 14 -0.51 -2.87 -73.03
C HIS A 14 0.94 -3.20 -72.71
N ALA A 15 1.44 -2.71 -71.57
CA ALA A 15 2.80 -2.96 -71.09
C ALA A 15 2.91 -4.12 -70.06
N ARG A 16 1.94 -5.04 -70.03
CA ARG A 16 1.96 -6.23 -69.17
C ARG A 16 2.69 -7.37 -69.86
N ILE A 17 4.02 -7.34 -69.80
CA ILE A 17 4.89 -8.36 -70.39
C ILE A 17 5.32 -9.34 -69.29
N PRO A 18 5.07 -10.66 -69.44
CA PRO A 18 5.65 -11.67 -68.57
C PRO A 18 7.19 -11.59 -68.51
N GLU A 19 7.81 -11.90 -67.38
CA GLU A 19 9.27 -11.79 -67.23
C GLU A 19 10.04 -12.76 -68.15
N ASP A 20 9.43 -13.90 -68.44
CA ASP A 20 9.92 -14.98 -69.29
C ASP A 20 9.57 -14.79 -70.78
N TYR A 21 8.81 -13.73 -71.12
CA TYR A 21 8.50 -13.40 -72.51
C TYR A 21 9.78 -13.12 -73.30
N ARG A 22 9.96 -13.88 -74.38
CA ARG A 22 11.16 -13.85 -75.23
C ARG A 22 10.78 -13.36 -76.62
N THR A 23 11.44 -12.30 -77.09
CA THR A 23 11.27 -11.81 -78.47
C THR A 23 12.00 -12.72 -79.47
N GLU A 24 11.70 -12.59 -80.77
CA GLU A 24 12.35 -13.36 -81.84
C GLU A 24 13.88 -13.22 -81.83
N ASN A 25 14.38 -12.04 -81.41
CA ASN A 25 15.81 -11.74 -81.25
C ASN A 25 16.40 -12.28 -79.93
N GLY A 26 15.63 -13.06 -79.17
CA GLY A 26 16.05 -13.65 -77.90
C GLY A 26 16.14 -12.70 -76.70
N ARG A 27 15.49 -11.53 -76.76
CA ARG A 27 15.52 -10.52 -75.69
C ARG A 27 14.31 -10.67 -74.76
N PHE A 28 14.47 -10.20 -73.52
CA PHE A 28 13.45 -10.29 -72.46
C PHE A 28 12.97 -8.90 -72.01
N PRO A 29 12.07 -8.23 -72.76
CA PRO A 29 11.61 -6.88 -72.44
C PRO A 29 10.85 -6.80 -71.11
N GLY A 30 10.14 -7.86 -70.70
CA GLY A 30 9.45 -7.92 -69.39
C GLY A 30 10.42 -7.89 -68.22
N ARG A 31 11.44 -8.74 -68.24
CA ARG A 31 12.53 -8.75 -67.24
C ARG A 31 13.24 -7.40 -67.17
N TRP A 32 13.56 -6.82 -68.32
CA TRP A 32 14.23 -5.53 -68.41
C TRP A 32 13.38 -4.39 -67.85
N LEU A 33 12.08 -4.33 -68.17
CA LEU A 33 11.17 -3.31 -67.63
C LEU A 33 11.08 -3.38 -66.10
N ASN A 34 11.09 -4.58 -65.52
CA ASN A 34 11.09 -4.74 -64.06
C ASN A 34 12.40 -4.27 -63.42
N GLU A 35 13.55 -4.51 -64.05
CA GLU A 35 14.82 -3.95 -63.61
C GLU A 35 14.84 -2.42 -63.71
N GLN A 36 14.26 -1.81 -64.76
CA GLN A 36 14.14 -0.35 -64.85
C GLN A 36 13.24 0.22 -63.74
N ARG A 37 12.11 -0.43 -63.43
CA ARG A 37 11.24 -0.05 -62.31
C ARG A 37 11.93 -0.20 -60.95
N LYS A 38 12.81 -1.20 -60.80
CA LYS A 38 13.63 -1.38 -59.60
C LYS A 38 14.66 -0.26 -59.48
N ALA A 39 15.42 0.02 -60.54
CA ALA A 39 16.39 1.11 -60.59
C ALA A 39 15.74 2.48 -60.33
N HIS A 40 14.54 2.72 -60.85
CA HIS A 40 13.78 3.96 -60.60
C HIS A 40 13.35 4.09 -59.13
N ARG A 41 12.93 2.99 -58.47
CA ARG A 41 12.62 2.98 -57.04
C ARG A 41 13.84 3.24 -56.15
N THR A 42 15.03 2.83 -56.60
CA THR A 42 16.29 3.00 -55.87
C THR A 42 17.08 4.24 -56.29
N ASN A 43 16.50 5.11 -57.13
CA ASN A 43 17.13 6.33 -57.63
C ASN A 43 18.46 6.11 -58.38
N LEU A 44 18.56 4.97 -59.08
CA LEU A 44 19.72 4.54 -59.89
C LEU A 44 19.40 4.53 -61.39
N LEU A 45 18.18 4.94 -61.78
CA LEU A 45 17.77 5.04 -63.16
C LEU A 45 18.13 6.43 -63.70
N ASP A 46 18.80 6.47 -64.83
CA ASP A 46 19.12 7.69 -65.57
C ASP A 46 17.85 8.49 -65.96
N ASP A 47 17.94 9.82 -65.87
CA ASP A 47 16.81 10.73 -66.03
C ASP A 47 16.24 10.73 -67.46
N GLU A 48 17.09 10.59 -68.48
CA GLU A 48 16.66 10.48 -69.89
C GLU A 48 15.87 9.19 -70.09
N ARG A 49 16.33 8.08 -69.49
CA ARG A 49 15.64 6.79 -69.52
C ARG A 49 14.30 6.83 -68.78
N ALA A 50 14.24 7.52 -67.63
CA ALA A 50 13.01 7.69 -66.87
C ALA A 50 11.96 8.50 -67.64
N ALA A 51 12.37 9.57 -68.33
CA ALA A 51 11.50 10.36 -69.19
C ALA A 51 10.97 9.56 -70.39
N GLN A 52 11.82 8.77 -71.05
CA GLN A 52 11.42 7.88 -72.14
C GLN A 52 10.37 6.85 -71.70
N LEU A 53 10.54 6.25 -70.51
CA LEU A 53 9.58 5.28 -69.96
C LEU A 53 8.29 5.96 -69.46
N ALA A 54 8.37 7.18 -68.93
CA ALA A 54 7.21 7.97 -68.54
C ALA A 54 6.36 8.35 -69.75
N ALA A 55 6.97 8.77 -70.86
CA ALA A 55 6.29 9.09 -72.11
C ALA A 55 5.63 7.85 -72.73
N LEU A 56 6.30 6.70 -72.68
CA LEU A 56 5.80 5.45 -73.27
C LEU A 56 4.69 4.79 -72.42
N LEU A 57 4.77 4.87 -71.09
CA LEU A 57 3.89 4.13 -70.17
C LEU A 57 2.84 5.03 -69.48
N GLY A 58 2.98 6.35 -69.58
CA GLY A 58 2.05 7.34 -69.04
C GLY A 58 1.83 7.19 -67.53
N PRO A 59 0.59 7.36 -67.03
CA PRO A 59 0.25 7.24 -65.59
C PRO A 59 0.66 5.90 -64.96
N ARG A 60 0.87 4.86 -65.76
CA ARG A 60 1.29 3.53 -65.29
C ARG A 60 2.77 3.48 -64.92
N TRP A 61 3.54 4.54 -65.20
CA TRP A 61 4.92 4.73 -64.73
C TRP A 61 5.01 5.45 -63.38
N ALA A 62 3.95 6.17 -62.95
CA ALA A 62 3.97 6.93 -61.71
C ALA A 62 4.19 5.99 -60.51
N THR A 63 5.27 6.22 -59.76
CA THR A 63 5.57 5.43 -58.57
C THR A 63 4.70 5.89 -57.39
N PRO A 64 4.40 5.01 -56.41
CA PRO A 64 3.68 5.37 -55.18
C PRO A 64 4.26 6.60 -54.43
N HIS A 65 5.53 6.92 -54.66
CA HIS A 65 6.22 8.06 -54.05
C HIS A 65 5.76 9.42 -54.60
N GLN A 66 5.37 9.52 -55.87
CA GLN A 66 4.88 10.79 -56.43
C GLN A 66 3.48 11.13 -55.89
N ALA A 67 2.59 10.14 -55.86
CA ALA A 67 1.23 10.29 -55.30
C ALA A 67 1.27 10.70 -53.82
N TYR A 68 2.19 10.11 -53.03
CA TYR A 68 2.40 10.53 -51.65
C TYR A 68 2.87 11.98 -51.54
N TRP A 69 3.83 12.41 -52.35
CA TRP A 69 4.32 13.79 -52.32
C TRP A 69 3.20 14.80 -52.67
N ASP A 70 2.38 14.50 -53.67
CA ASP A 70 1.26 15.36 -54.07
C ASP A 70 0.18 15.46 -52.97
N ALA A 71 -0.13 14.35 -52.28
CA ALA A 71 -1.03 14.36 -51.13
C ALA A 71 -0.49 15.23 -49.97
N MET A 72 0.79 15.11 -49.65
CA MET A 72 1.43 15.91 -48.60
C MET A 72 1.48 17.41 -48.95
N PHE A 73 1.71 17.74 -50.22
CA PHE A 73 1.68 19.12 -50.70
C PHE A 73 0.26 19.71 -50.61
N ALA A 74 -0.77 18.93 -50.93
CA ALA A 74 -2.16 19.35 -50.75
C ALA A 74 -2.50 19.62 -49.27
N ALA A 75 -2.07 18.74 -48.35
CA ALA A 75 -2.23 18.93 -46.91
C ALA A 75 -1.50 20.19 -46.41
N LEU A 76 -0.30 20.48 -46.91
CA LEU A 76 0.41 21.72 -46.61
C LEU A 76 -0.36 22.95 -47.11
N THR A 77 -0.92 22.89 -48.31
CA THR A 77 -1.70 23.99 -48.90
C THR A 77 -2.94 24.29 -48.05
N GLN A 78 -3.63 23.25 -47.57
CA GLN A 78 -4.76 23.39 -46.67
C GLN A 78 -4.35 24.03 -45.33
N PHE A 79 -3.22 23.61 -44.76
CA PHE A 79 -2.67 24.20 -43.55
C PHE A 79 -2.39 25.71 -43.74
N VAL A 80 -1.78 26.09 -44.87
CA VAL A 80 -1.52 27.50 -45.21
C VAL A 80 -2.82 28.29 -45.32
N ALA A 81 -3.87 27.73 -45.91
CA ALA A 81 -5.16 28.40 -46.02
C ALA A 81 -5.82 28.63 -44.65
N GLN A 82 -5.63 27.73 -43.67
CA GLN A 82 -6.22 27.84 -42.34
C GLN A 82 -5.44 28.77 -41.41
N HIS A 83 -4.10 28.69 -41.46
CA HIS A 83 -3.22 29.39 -40.51
C HIS A 83 -2.52 30.61 -41.12
N GLY A 84 -2.70 30.86 -42.42
CA GLY A 84 -2.06 31.96 -43.15
C GLY A 84 -0.56 31.78 -43.39
N HIS A 85 0.04 30.63 -43.04
CA HIS A 85 1.47 30.39 -43.18
C HIS A 85 1.84 28.91 -43.36
N ALA A 86 2.98 28.63 -44.01
CA ALA A 86 3.47 27.26 -44.26
C ALA A 86 4.40 26.69 -43.16
N ARG A 87 4.35 27.26 -41.94
CA ARG A 87 5.17 26.84 -40.78
C ARG A 87 4.41 25.81 -39.93
N VAL A 88 4.48 24.56 -40.35
CA VAL A 88 3.84 23.44 -39.65
C VAL A 88 4.69 23.00 -38.44
N PRO A 89 4.13 22.85 -37.22
CA PRO A 89 4.86 22.35 -36.05
C PRO A 89 5.43 20.94 -36.31
N GLN A 90 6.63 20.64 -35.78
CA GLN A 90 7.30 19.35 -36.05
C GLN A 90 6.44 18.12 -35.72
N ASN A 91 5.66 18.21 -34.63
CA ASN A 91 4.79 17.13 -34.15
C ASN A 91 3.35 17.25 -34.66
N HIS A 92 3.07 18.18 -35.57
CA HIS A 92 1.73 18.37 -36.10
C HIS A 92 1.34 17.21 -37.01
N VAL A 93 0.16 16.68 -36.72
CA VAL A 93 -0.52 15.64 -37.49
C VAL A 93 -1.86 16.22 -37.93
N SER A 94 -2.13 16.18 -39.23
CA SER A 94 -3.38 16.65 -39.82
C SER A 94 -4.56 15.76 -39.37
N ARG A 95 -5.80 16.23 -39.55
CA ARG A 95 -7.01 15.54 -39.05
C ARG A 95 -7.20 14.11 -39.58
N ASP A 96 -6.61 13.82 -40.74
CA ASP A 96 -6.58 12.52 -41.41
C ASP A 96 -5.43 11.60 -40.95
N GLY A 97 -4.65 12.02 -39.93
CA GLY A 97 -3.52 11.26 -39.42
C GLY A 97 -2.21 11.51 -40.17
N THR A 98 -2.20 12.46 -41.13
CA THR A 98 -1.03 12.74 -41.96
C THR A 98 0.06 13.49 -41.16
N PRO A 99 1.31 12.98 -41.05
CA PRO A 99 2.39 13.60 -40.26
C PRO A 99 3.05 14.77 -41.02
N LEU A 100 2.26 15.82 -41.28
CA LEU A 100 2.63 16.96 -42.10
C LEU A 100 3.85 17.73 -41.54
N GLY A 101 3.97 17.85 -40.22
CA GLY A 101 5.08 18.52 -39.57
C GLY A 101 6.44 17.91 -39.88
N THR A 102 6.52 16.58 -39.78
CA THR A 102 7.73 15.81 -40.07
C THR A 102 8.09 15.89 -41.56
N TRP A 103 7.09 15.84 -42.44
CA TRP A 103 7.33 15.93 -43.89
C TRP A 103 7.85 17.29 -44.33
N VAL A 104 7.28 18.39 -43.81
CA VAL A 104 7.78 19.76 -44.07
C VAL A 104 9.22 19.91 -43.60
N GLY A 105 9.54 19.42 -42.41
CA GLY A 105 10.92 19.39 -41.88
C GLY A 105 11.88 18.65 -42.81
N ASN A 106 11.46 17.51 -43.35
CA ASN A 106 12.25 16.72 -44.29
C ASN A 106 12.47 17.46 -45.62
N GLN A 107 11.48 18.18 -46.16
CA GLN A 107 11.67 18.97 -47.38
C GLN A 107 12.72 20.07 -47.18
N ARG A 108 12.65 20.79 -46.05
CA ARG A 108 13.64 21.84 -45.71
C ARG A 108 15.05 21.28 -45.52
N SER A 109 15.16 20.10 -44.90
CA SER A 109 16.44 19.41 -44.73
C SER A 109 17.05 18.97 -46.07
N ARG A 110 16.23 18.38 -46.97
CA ARG A 110 16.67 17.98 -48.32
C ARG A 110 17.09 19.17 -49.17
N HIS A 111 16.37 20.29 -49.08
CA HIS A 111 16.77 21.54 -49.75
C HIS A 111 18.11 22.05 -49.21
N GLN A 112 18.33 22.02 -47.89
CA GLN A 112 19.62 22.39 -47.29
C GLN A 112 20.77 21.49 -47.75
N GLN A 113 20.49 20.22 -48.03
CA GLN A 113 21.47 19.24 -48.51
C GLN A 113 21.63 19.25 -50.04
N ASN A 114 20.92 20.13 -50.77
CA ASN A 114 20.86 20.15 -52.23
C ASN A 114 20.41 18.81 -52.86
N THR A 115 19.59 18.04 -52.15
CA THR A 115 19.05 16.74 -52.60
C THR A 115 17.56 16.78 -52.94
N LEU A 116 16.93 17.95 -52.84
CA LEU A 116 15.54 18.14 -53.22
C LEU A 116 15.43 18.45 -54.72
N ASP A 117 14.54 17.74 -55.40
CA ASP A 117 14.17 18.00 -56.79
C ASP A 117 13.81 19.49 -57.00
N PRO A 118 14.46 20.19 -57.95
CA PRO A 118 14.21 21.60 -58.23
C PRO A 118 12.75 21.94 -58.54
N ALA A 119 12.01 21.05 -59.22
CA ALA A 119 10.60 21.28 -59.52
C ALA A 119 9.73 21.23 -58.25
N ARG A 120 10.10 20.37 -57.29
CA ARG A 120 9.45 20.31 -55.97
C ARG A 120 9.80 21.53 -55.11
N ALA A 121 11.03 22.00 -55.18
CA ALA A 121 11.46 23.24 -54.51
C ALA A 121 10.64 24.44 -55.02
N ALA A 122 10.55 24.62 -56.34
CA ALA A 122 9.76 25.68 -56.96
C ALA A 122 8.28 25.62 -56.56
N ARG A 123 7.67 24.42 -56.51
CA ARG A 123 6.28 24.27 -56.02
C ARG A 123 6.11 24.72 -54.57
N LEU A 124 7.03 24.38 -53.68
CA LEU A 124 6.96 24.78 -52.27
C LEU A 124 7.13 26.29 -52.11
N GLU A 125 7.96 26.93 -52.91
CA GLU A 125 8.17 28.38 -52.92
C GLU A 125 6.94 29.18 -53.36
N THR A 126 5.99 28.57 -54.07
CA THR A 126 4.72 29.21 -54.43
C THR A 126 3.78 29.41 -53.23
N LEU A 127 4.01 28.73 -52.11
CA LEU A 127 3.12 28.79 -50.96
C LEU A 127 3.31 30.07 -50.14
N PRO A 128 2.24 30.81 -49.81
CA PRO A 128 2.31 31.99 -48.95
C PRO A 128 3.00 31.70 -47.61
N GLY A 129 4.02 32.50 -47.30
CA GLY A 129 4.79 32.38 -46.05
C GLY A 129 5.72 31.14 -46.00
N TRP A 130 5.98 30.47 -47.12
CA TRP A 130 7.04 29.46 -47.21
C TRP A 130 8.41 30.11 -47.09
N VAL A 131 9.22 29.60 -46.17
CA VAL A 131 10.63 29.99 -46.02
C VAL A 131 11.47 28.74 -45.81
N TRP A 132 12.59 28.64 -46.54
CA TRP A 132 13.54 27.54 -46.39
C TRP A 132 14.31 27.62 -45.07
N ARG A 133 14.67 28.84 -44.65
CA ARG A 133 15.26 29.13 -43.35
C ARG A 133 14.48 30.24 -42.68
N ASP A 134 14.19 30.00 -41.42
CA ASP A 134 13.53 30.95 -40.57
C ASP A 134 14.56 31.96 -40.04
N SER A 135 14.51 33.22 -40.50
CA SER A 135 15.46 34.23 -40.04
C SER A 135 15.17 34.64 -38.59
N ARG A 136 16.13 35.30 -37.94
CA ARG A 136 15.92 35.83 -36.58
C ARG A 136 14.87 36.95 -36.58
N ALA A 137 14.70 37.67 -37.70
CA ALA A 137 13.67 38.67 -37.88
C ALA A 137 12.28 38.02 -37.99
N ASP A 138 12.15 36.99 -38.83
CA ASP A 138 10.89 36.25 -39.01
C ASP A 138 10.40 35.63 -37.69
N ARG A 139 11.33 35.12 -36.87
CA ARG A 139 11.00 34.60 -35.53
C ARG A 139 10.41 35.66 -34.60
N TRP A 140 10.93 36.88 -34.69
CA TRP A 140 10.48 37.98 -33.84
C TRP A 140 9.11 38.50 -34.29
N GLU A 141 8.93 38.71 -35.60
CA GLU A 141 7.64 39.14 -36.17
C GLU A 141 6.50 38.18 -35.82
N ARG A 142 6.77 36.88 -35.77
CA ARG A 142 5.78 35.89 -35.34
C ARG A 142 5.39 36.01 -33.88
N GLY A 143 6.36 36.16 -32.98
CA GLY A 143 6.05 36.36 -31.57
C GLY A 143 5.24 37.64 -31.35
N PHE A 144 5.55 38.70 -32.12
CA PHE A 144 4.80 39.95 -32.10
C PHE A 144 3.37 39.79 -32.63
N ALA A 145 3.18 39.10 -33.76
CA ALA A 145 1.86 38.84 -34.32
C ALA A 145 1.01 37.97 -33.38
N ALA A 146 1.59 36.91 -32.81
CA ALA A 146 0.93 36.05 -31.83
C ALA A 146 0.53 36.81 -30.56
N LEU A 147 1.40 37.71 -30.08
CA LEU A 147 1.07 38.59 -28.97
C LEU A 147 -0.08 39.55 -29.32
N THR A 148 -0.09 40.11 -30.52
CA THR A 148 -1.15 41.01 -30.99
C THR A 148 -2.50 40.30 -31.02
N GLN A 149 -2.53 39.06 -31.52
CA GLN A 149 -3.72 38.22 -31.51
C GLN A 149 -4.18 37.90 -30.07
N PHE A 150 -3.24 37.55 -29.20
CA PHE A 150 -3.54 37.30 -27.79
C PHE A 150 -4.14 38.54 -27.10
N VAL A 151 -3.59 39.73 -27.37
CA VAL A 151 -4.12 41.00 -26.85
C VAL A 151 -5.52 41.28 -27.40
N ALA A 152 -5.77 41.02 -28.68
CA ALA A 152 -7.09 41.18 -29.27
C ALA A 152 -8.14 40.25 -28.64
N GLN A 153 -7.75 39.02 -28.27
CA GLN A 153 -8.65 38.03 -27.67
C GLN A 153 -8.88 38.25 -26.17
N HIS A 154 -7.84 38.64 -25.43
CA HIS A 154 -7.87 38.70 -23.96
C HIS A 154 -7.85 40.13 -23.40
N GLY A 155 -7.75 41.14 -24.25
CA GLY A 155 -7.69 42.55 -23.87
C GLY A 155 -6.40 42.98 -23.15
N HIS A 156 -5.41 42.09 -23.01
CA HIS A 156 -4.15 42.38 -22.30
C HIS A 156 -2.95 41.60 -22.85
N ALA A 157 -1.74 42.10 -22.63
CA ALA A 157 -0.49 41.45 -23.08
C ALA A 157 0.17 40.53 -22.04
N ARG A 158 -0.59 40.03 -21.05
CA ARG A 158 -0.10 39.12 -19.99
C ARG A 158 -0.25 37.67 -20.39
N VAL A 159 0.73 37.17 -21.13
CA VAL A 159 0.77 35.77 -21.55
C VAL A 159 1.39 34.90 -20.44
N PRO A 160 0.71 33.82 -19.96
CA PRO A 160 1.30 32.87 -19.01
C PRO A 160 2.59 32.27 -19.57
N GLY A 161 3.62 32.07 -18.74
CA GLY A 161 4.94 31.59 -19.21
C GLY A 161 4.91 30.22 -19.92
N SER A 162 3.93 29.38 -19.58
CA SER A 162 3.69 28.08 -20.21
C SER A 162 2.72 28.12 -21.39
N HIS A 163 2.16 29.29 -21.75
CA HIS A 163 1.19 29.41 -22.82
C HIS A 163 1.83 29.12 -24.17
N ILE A 164 1.16 28.24 -24.91
CA ILE A 164 1.48 27.81 -26.26
C ILE A 164 0.25 28.12 -27.10
N THR A 165 0.44 28.81 -28.22
CA THR A 165 -0.62 29.12 -29.18
C THR A 165 -1.06 27.85 -29.94
N ASP A 166 -2.18 27.91 -30.64
CA ASP A 166 -2.74 26.77 -31.39
C ASP A 166 -1.78 26.24 -32.48
N ASP A 167 -0.92 27.09 -33.03
CA ASP A 167 0.16 26.74 -33.96
C ASP A 167 1.46 26.32 -33.25
N GLY A 168 1.44 26.06 -31.94
CA GLY A 168 2.56 25.52 -31.19
C GLY A 168 3.65 26.54 -30.80
N HIS A 169 3.43 27.84 -31.00
CA HIS A 169 4.38 28.88 -30.61
C HIS A 169 4.36 29.10 -29.10
N ARG A 170 5.53 29.00 -28.45
CA ARG A 170 5.69 29.25 -27.01
C ARG A 170 5.66 30.74 -26.69
N LEU A 171 4.52 31.39 -26.94
CA LEU A 171 4.33 32.83 -26.79
C LEU A 171 4.66 33.31 -25.37
N GLY A 172 4.33 32.52 -24.34
CA GLY A 172 4.66 32.84 -22.95
C GLY A 172 6.15 32.98 -22.69
N ALA A 173 6.95 32.05 -23.22
CA ALA A 173 8.39 32.10 -23.14
C ALA A 173 8.95 33.28 -23.95
N TRP A 174 8.41 33.50 -25.16
CA TRP A 174 8.83 34.60 -26.01
C TRP A 174 8.62 35.99 -25.38
N VAL A 175 7.45 36.24 -24.77
CA VAL A 175 7.15 37.49 -24.05
C VAL A 175 8.11 37.69 -22.88
N THR A 176 8.40 36.62 -22.14
CA THR A 176 9.36 36.64 -21.03
C THR A 176 10.77 37.00 -21.52
N ASP A 177 11.16 36.46 -22.67
CA ASP A 177 12.42 36.75 -23.32
C ASP A 177 12.51 38.22 -23.76
N GLN A 178 11.44 38.81 -24.30
CA GLN A 178 11.43 40.23 -24.69
C GLN A 178 11.65 41.16 -23.49
N ARG A 179 10.95 40.90 -22.38
CA ARG A 179 11.12 41.67 -21.14
C ARG A 179 12.52 41.54 -20.56
N ARG A 180 13.09 40.32 -20.62
CA ARG A 180 14.48 40.07 -20.19
C ARG A 180 15.49 40.78 -21.08
N ASP A 181 15.30 40.76 -22.38
CA ASP A 181 16.22 41.36 -23.35
C ASP A 181 16.16 42.89 -23.29
N GLN A 182 14.99 43.49 -23.05
CA GLN A 182 14.85 44.91 -22.75
C GLN A 182 15.61 45.29 -21.46
N ARG A 183 15.45 44.52 -20.38
CA ARG A 183 16.19 44.77 -19.11
C ARG A 183 17.70 44.69 -19.28
N LYS A 184 18.18 43.87 -20.20
CA LYS A 184 19.61 43.71 -20.50
C LYS A 184 20.10 44.67 -21.60
N ASN A 185 19.27 45.59 -22.07
CA ASN A 185 19.54 46.48 -23.21
C ASN A 185 20.00 45.73 -24.48
N ARG A 186 19.41 44.56 -24.73
CA ARG A 186 19.69 43.69 -25.89
C ARG A 186 18.57 43.71 -26.93
N LEU A 187 17.45 44.35 -26.62
CA LEU A 187 16.33 44.47 -27.54
C LEU A 187 16.52 45.69 -28.44
N ASP A 188 16.26 45.50 -29.73
CA ASP A 188 16.26 46.58 -30.72
C ASP A 188 15.24 47.67 -30.32
N PRO A 189 15.62 48.96 -30.30
CA PRO A 189 14.71 50.05 -29.94
C PRO A 189 13.42 50.11 -30.78
N ALA A 190 13.48 49.79 -32.08
CA ALA A 190 12.29 49.77 -32.94
C ALA A 190 11.33 48.63 -32.56
N ARG A 191 11.87 47.51 -32.07
CA ARG A 191 11.08 46.39 -31.54
C ARG A 191 10.47 46.70 -30.20
N ALA A 192 11.19 47.43 -29.35
CA ALA A 192 10.65 47.92 -28.08
C ALA A 192 9.46 48.87 -28.31
N ALA A 193 9.64 49.87 -29.18
CA ALA A 193 8.56 50.81 -29.52
C ALA A 193 7.31 50.10 -30.05
N ARG A 194 7.47 49.05 -30.88
CA ARG A 194 6.33 48.26 -31.37
C ARG A 194 5.61 47.47 -30.28
N LEU A 195 6.32 46.97 -29.27
CA LEU A 195 5.70 46.27 -28.14
C LEU A 195 4.94 47.23 -27.24
N GLU A 196 5.43 48.46 -27.09
CA GLU A 196 4.78 49.53 -26.30
C GLU A 196 3.45 50.01 -26.88
N THR A 197 3.20 49.82 -28.18
CA THR A 197 1.91 50.16 -28.78
C THR A 197 0.79 49.17 -28.45
N LEU A 198 1.11 48.02 -27.85
CA LEU A 198 0.12 47.00 -27.53
C LEU A 198 -0.64 47.33 -26.23
N PRO A 199 -1.98 47.32 -26.24
CA PRO A 199 -2.80 47.51 -25.04
C PRO A 199 -2.40 46.55 -23.89
N GLY A 200 -2.13 47.13 -22.72
CA GLY A 200 -1.74 46.37 -21.52
C GLY A 200 -0.32 45.78 -21.56
N TRP A 201 0.53 46.18 -22.51
CA TRP A 201 1.97 45.88 -22.47
C TRP A 201 2.66 46.72 -21.40
N ALA A 202 3.53 46.08 -20.62
CA ALA A 202 4.38 46.73 -19.63
C ALA A 202 5.73 46.02 -19.57
N TRP A 203 6.81 46.81 -19.55
CA TRP A 203 8.18 46.31 -19.43
C TRP A 203 8.50 45.88 -18.00
N ASN A 204 8.24 46.78 -17.05
CA ASN A 204 8.38 46.60 -15.61
C ASN A 204 7.20 47.32 -14.93
N GLY A 205 6.69 46.75 -13.85
CA GLY A 205 5.34 46.99 -13.36
C GLY A 205 5.04 48.29 -12.59
N ASN A 206 5.32 49.49 -13.10
CA ASN A 206 4.93 50.72 -12.38
C ASN A 206 3.88 51.53 -13.15
N ALA A 207 2.66 51.51 -12.59
CA ALA A 207 1.42 52.23 -12.89
C ALA A 207 0.25 51.25 -13.10
N GLY A 208 0.11 50.68 -14.30
CA GLY A 208 -0.97 49.71 -14.58
C GLY A 208 -0.80 48.35 -13.91
N HIS A 209 0.40 48.02 -13.43
CA HIS A 209 0.67 46.78 -12.70
C HIS A 209 0.40 46.94 -11.20
N GLU A 210 0.72 48.07 -10.59
CA GLU A 210 0.35 48.35 -9.19
C GLU A 210 -1.18 48.39 -9.06
N GLN A 211 -1.87 49.10 -9.97
CA GLN A 211 -3.33 49.16 -9.96
C GLN A 211 -3.96 47.78 -10.18
N TRP A 212 -3.38 46.94 -11.04
CA TRP A 212 -3.86 45.57 -11.23
C TRP A 212 -3.51 44.65 -10.05
N LEU A 213 -2.34 44.80 -9.41
CA LEU A 213 -1.97 44.07 -8.20
C LEU A 213 -2.92 44.42 -7.06
N GLU A 214 -3.32 45.68 -6.97
CA GLU A 214 -4.34 46.16 -6.03
C GLU A 214 -5.69 45.51 -6.35
N GLN A 215 -6.19 45.63 -7.58
CA GLN A 215 -7.45 45.01 -8.01
C GLN A 215 -7.48 43.51 -7.78
N ARG A 216 -6.38 42.80 -8.08
CA ARG A 216 -6.26 41.35 -7.86
C ARG A 216 -6.23 41.01 -6.38
N TRP A 217 -5.58 41.84 -5.55
CA TRP A 217 -5.56 41.64 -4.11
C TRP A 217 -6.95 41.90 -3.50
N GLU A 218 -7.63 42.98 -3.91
CA GLU A 218 -9.01 43.28 -3.53
C GLU A 218 -9.96 42.16 -3.92
N HIS A 219 -9.85 41.66 -5.15
CA HIS A 219 -10.65 40.54 -5.61
C HIS A 219 -10.43 39.28 -4.76
N GLY A 220 -9.18 38.94 -4.44
CA GLY A 220 -8.86 37.83 -3.54
C GLY A 220 -9.38 38.04 -2.11
N PHE A 221 -9.34 39.28 -1.60
CA PHE A 221 -9.89 39.63 -0.30
C PHE A 221 -11.42 39.53 -0.26
N THR A 222 -12.11 40.01 -1.29
CA THR A 222 -13.56 39.86 -1.45
C THR A 222 -13.95 38.39 -1.53
N ALA A 223 -13.27 37.59 -2.35
CA ALA A 223 -13.50 36.15 -2.46
C ALA A 223 -13.29 35.42 -1.12
N LEU A 224 -12.23 35.79 -0.37
CA LEU A 224 -12.02 35.25 0.98
C LEU A 224 -13.13 35.66 1.94
N THR A 225 -13.62 36.89 1.86
CA THR A 225 -14.70 37.39 2.74
C THR A 225 -16.01 36.64 2.47
N GLN A 226 -16.32 36.38 1.20
CA GLN A 226 -17.46 35.54 0.80
C GLN A 226 -17.29 34.10 1.32
N TYR A 227 -16.11 33.51 1.14
CA TYR A 227 -15.80 32.18 1.67
C TYR A 227 -15.98 32.10 3.19
N VAL A 228 -15.52 33.11 3.94
CA VAL A 228 -15.69 33.18 5.40
C VAL A 228 -17.17 33.32 5.77
N ALA A 229 -17.96 34.08 5.02
CA ALA A 229 -19.40 34.21 5.27
C ALA A 229 -20.16 32.89 5.00
N GLU A 230 -19.76 32.14 3.98
CA GLU A 230 -20.39 30.87 3.59
C GLU A 230 -19.99 29.71 4.50
N HIS A 231 -18.70 29.61 4.86
CA HIS A 231 -18.13 28.47 5.58
C HIS A 231 -17.85 28.75 7.07
N GLY A 232 -17.96 30.00 7.51
CA GLY A 232 -17.69 30.42 8.89
C GLY A 232 -16.21 30.43 9.30
N HIS A 233 -15.28 30.16 8.36
CA HIS A 233 -13.84 30.13 8.63
C HIS A 233 -13.00 30.57 7.42
N ALA A 234 -11.78 31.04 7.66
CA ALA A 234 -10.87 31.49 6.60
C ALA A 234 -9.87 30.42 6.10
N ASN A 235 -10.13 29.15 6.41
CA ASN A 235 -9.31 28.02 5.97
C ASN A 235 -9.75 27.54 4.60
N VAL A 236 -9.14 28.13 3.57
CA VAL A 236 -9.39 27.77 2.17
C VAL A 236 -8.48 26.62 1.77
N ALA A 237 -9.04 25.54 1.22
CA ALA A 237 -8.25 24.45 0.68
C ALA A 237 -7.33 24.96 -0.46
N ARG A 238 -6.06 24.52 -0.49
CA ARG A 238 -5.05 25.01 -1.45
C ARG A 238 -5.52 24.99 -2.92
N LEU A 239 -6.26 23.94 -3.30
CA LEU A 239 -6.76 23.76 -4.67
C LEU A 239 -8.14 24.38 -4.90
N HIS A 240 -8.70 25.11 -3.93
CA HIS A 240 -10.00 25.75 -4.09
C HIS A 240 -9.92 26.85 -5.15
N ILE A 241 -10.90 26.80 -6.06
CA ILE A 241 -11.08 27.73 -7.15
C ILE A 241 -12.51 28.26 -7.05
N THR A 242 -12.67 29.57 -7.06
CA THR A 242 -13.98 30.25 -7.05
C THR A 242 -14.74 30.01 -8.36
N THR A 243 -16.02 30.37 -8.39
CA THR A 243 -16.89 30.25 -9.57
C THR A 243 -16.39 31.02 -10.78
N ASP A 244 -15.67 32.12 -10.57
CA ASP A 244 -15.02 32.93 -11.61
C ASP A 244 -13.56 32.51 -11.89
N ASN A 245 -13.19 31.29 -11.49
CA ASN A 245 -11.91 30.64 -11.78
C ASN A 245 -10.71 31.28 -11.07
N PHE A 246 -10.92 31.98 -9.95
CA PHE A 246 -9.85 32.52 -9.11
C PHE A 246 -9.33 31.47 -8.12
N ARG A 247 -8.02 31.23 -8.12
CA ARG A 247 -7.35 30.27 -7.22
C ARG A 247 -7.20 30.84 -5.81
N LEU A 248 -8.30 30.89 -5.07
CA LEU A 248 -8.35 31.48 -3.74
C LEU A 248 -7.44 30.76 -2.74
N GLY A 249 -7.36 29.43 -2.81
CA GLY A 249 -6.50 28.63 -1.92
C GLY A 249 -5.02 29.00 -2.03
N ASP A 250 -4.50 29.03 -3.27
CA ASP A 250 -3.14 29.50 -3.54
C ASP A 250 -2.94 30.97 -3.11
N TRP A 251 -3.94 31.83 -3.29
CA TRP A 251 -3.85 33.24 -2.90
C TRP A 251 -3.72 33.41 -1.38
N VAL A 252 -4.52 32.68 -0.59
CA VAL A 252 -4.48 32.67 0.88
C VAL A 252 -3.13 32.16 1.39
N ASP A 253 -2.63 31.04 0.84
CA ASP A 253 -1.31 30.48 1.17
C ASP A 253 -0.20 31.52 0.94
N ASN A 254 -0.26 32.23 -0.19
CA ASN A 254 0.71 33.29 -0.50
C ASN A 254 0.63 34.48 0.47
N GLN A 255 -0.56 34.84 0.98
CA GLN A 255 -0.69 35.92 1.97
C GLN A 255 -0.04 35.51 3.30
N ARG A 256 -0.32 34.28 3.77
CA ARG A 256 0.26 33.74 5.01
C ARG A 256 1.79 33.64 4.91
N ALA A 257 2.30 33.15 3.78
CA ALA A 257 3.75 33.10 3.51
C ALA A 257 4.38 34.51 3.44
N SER A 258 3.74 35.46 2.75
CA SER A 258 4.25 36.83 2.65
C SER A 258 4.28 37.54 4.00
N HIS A 259 3.32 37.27 4.88
CA HIS A 259 3.33 37.79 6.26
C HIS A 259 4.47 37.16 7.08
N GLN A 260 4.67 35.85 6.98
CA GLN A 260 5.78 35.15 7.64
C GLN A 260 7.14 35.70 7.22
N ASP A 261 7.28 36.10 5.96
CA ASP A 261 8.52 36.64 5.40
C ASP A 261 8.65 38.18 5.57
N ASN A 262 7.73 38.82 6.31
CA ASN A 262 7.66 40.28 6.50
C ASN A 262 7.58 41.09 5.18
N ARG A 263 6.98 40.51 4.13
CA ARG A 263 6.80 41.15 2.81
C ARG A 263 5.39 41.68 2.58
N LEU A 264 4.44 41.35 3.45
CA LEU A 264 3.05 41.78 3.32
C LEU A 264 2.88 43.23 3.80
N ASN A 265 2.16 44.06 3.02
CA ASN A 265 1.83 45.42 3.41
C ASN A 265 1.04 45.42 4.75
N PRO A 266 1.41 46.25 5.75
CA PRO A 266 0.75 46.30 7.05
C PRO A 266 -0.77 46.55 7.00
N ALA A 267 -1.24 47.38 6.07
CA ALA A 267 -2.68 47.65 5.91
C ALA A 267 -3.43 46.40 5.43
N ARG A 268 -2.82 45.62 4.53
CA ARG A 268 -3.35 44.33 4.05
C ARG A 268 -3.34 43.28 5.16
N ALA A 269 -2.28 43.26 5.97
CA ALA A 269 -2.22 42.39 7.14
C ALA A 269 -3.32 42.71 8.16
N ALA A 270 -3.55 44.00 8.47
CA ALA A 270 -4.63 44.41 9.36
C ALA A 270 -6.01 43.99 8.86
N ARG A 271 -6.27 44.14 7.55
CA ARG A 271 -7.54 43.71 6.94
C ARG A 271 -7.76 42.21 7.01
N LEU A 272 -6.73 41.41 6.75
CA LEU A 272 -6.81 39.96 6.87
C LEU A 272 -6.99 39.51 8.32
N ALA A 273 -6.26 40.12 9.25
CA ALA A 273 -6.37 39.83 10.68
C ALA A 273 -7.74 40.18 11.28
N ALA A 274 -8.50 41.09 10.66
CA ALA A 274 -9.85 41.43 11.06
C ALA A 274 -10.92 40.42 10.60
N LEU A 275 -10.58 39.47 9.71
CA LEU A 275 -11.54 38.48 9.24
C LEU A 275 -11.81 37.42 10.33
N PRO A 276 -13.09 37.06 10.58
CA PRO A 276 -13.44 35.98 11.49
C PRO A 276 -12.77 34.66 11.11
N GLY A 277 -12.11 34.02 12.08
CA GLY A 277 -11.42 32.74 11.87
C GLY A 277 -10.14 32.82 11.02
N TRP A 278 -9.60 34.02 10.77
CA TRP A 278 -8.28 34.16 10.14
C TRP A 278 -7.15 33.90 11.15
N VAL A 279 -6.28 32.97 10.79
CA VAL A 279 -5.05 32.67 11.54
C VAL A 279 -3.85 32.74 10.60
N TRP A 280 -2.82 33.49 11.02
CA TRP A 280 -1.56 33.60 10.26
C TRP A 280 -0.78 32.30 10.25
N ARG A 281 -0.76 31.63 11.40
CA ARG A 281 -0.29 30.27 11.58
C ARG A 281 -1.26 29.58 12.51
N GLU A 282 -1.92 28.55 12.00
CA GLU A 282 -2.71 27.66 12.83
C GLU A 282 -1.76 26.92 13.76
N SER A 283 -1.97 27.03 15.08
CA SER A 283 -1.19 26.22 16.02
C SER A 283 -1.57 24.75 15.85
N ARG A 284 -0.71 23.85 16.35
CA ARG A 284 -1.05 22.41 16.35
C ARG A 284 -2.31 22.11 17.17
N GLU A 285 -2.61 22.96 18.15
CA GLU A 285 -3.80 22.84 18.98
C GLU A 285 -5.04 23.28 18.22
N ASP A 286 -5.01 24.46 17.60
CA ASP A 286 -6.13 24.99 16.81
C ASP A 286 -6.48 24.04 15.65
N LEU A 287 -5.47 23.48 14.98
CA LEU A 287 -5.64 22.48 13.95
C LEU A 287 -6.33 21.23 14.50
N TRP A 288 -5.96 20.79 15.70
CA TRP A 288 -6.58 19.61 16.31
C TRP A 288 -8.03 19.88 16.69
N GLU A 289 -8.31 21.00 17.35
CA GLU A 289 -9.66 21.43 17.74
C GLU A 289 -10.60 21.53 16.55
N ARG A 290 -10.13 22.14 15.46
CA ARG A 290 -10.92 22.25 14.23
C ARG A 290 -11.22 20.89 13.62
N LEU A 291 -10.22 20.02 13.47
CA LEU A 291 -10.42 18.69 12.88
C LEU A 291 -11.32 17.80 13.76
N TYR A 292 -11.24 17.97 15.08
CA TYR A 292 -12.17 17.34 16.01
C TYR A 292 -13.60 17.90 15.88
N ALA A 293 -13.78 19.21 15.71
CA ALA A 293 -15.09 19.80 15.43
C ALA A 293 -15.67 19.30 14.10
N THR A 294 -14.84 19.16 13.06
CA THR A 294 -15.24 18.56 11.77
C THR A 294 -15.67 17.10 11.93
N LEU A 295 -14.96 16.32 12.76
CA LEU A 295 -15.40 14.96 13.12
C LEU A 295 -16.77 14.99 13.82
N GLY A 296 -16.98 15.90 14.75
CA GLY A 296 -18.25 16.08 15.44
C GLY A 296 -19.41 16.40 14.49
N ALA A 297 -19.20 17.31 13.53
CA ALA A 297 -20.18 17.64 12.49
C ALA A 297 -20.51 16.42 11.61
N TYR A 298 -19.49 15.67 11.19
CA TYR A 298 -19.68 14.44 10.43
C TYR A 298 -20.52 13.40 11.19
N VAL A 299 -20.23 13.22 12.49
CA VAL A 299 -20.98 12.29 13.35
C VAL A 299 -22.41 12.77 13.58
N ALA A 300 -22.64 14.08 13.69
CA ALA A 300 -23.99 14.64 13.79
C ALA A 300 -24.82 14.40 12.52
N GLU A 301 -24.20 14.46 11.35
CA GLU A 301 -24.87 14.21 10.06
C GLU A 301 -25.11 12.71 9.78
N HIS A 302 -24.11 11.87 10.04
CA HIS A 302 -24.12 10.45 9.62
C HIS A 302 -24.36 9.46 10.77
N GLY A 303 -24.40 9.92 12.02
CA GLY A 303 -24.61 9.09 13.21
C GLY A 303 -23.42 8.19 13.59
N HIS A 304 -22.29 8.25 12.87
CA HIS A 304 -21.10 7.43 13.12
C HIS A 304 -19.80 8.11 12.68
N ALA A 305 -18.66 7.69 13.24
CA ALA A 305 -17.33 8.17 12.85
C ALA A 305 -16.62 7.28 11.80
N ARG A 306 -17.38 6.64 10.90
CA ARG A 306 -16.87 5.75 9.84
C ARG A 306 -16.79 6.47 8.50
N PHE A 307 -15.60 6.63 7.96
CA PHE A 307 -15.35 7.22 6.65
C PHE A 307 -14.03 6.69 6.05
N PRO A 308 -13.86 6.72 4.71
CA PRO A 308 -12.61 6.30 4.06
C PRO A 308 -11.36 7.06 4.57
N ASN A 309 -10.19 6.41 4.53
CA ASN A 309 -8.91 7.01 4.93
C ASN A 309 -8.51 8.23 4.09
N ASP A 310 -9.05 8.34 2.89
CA ASP A 310 -8.89 9.43 1.94
C ASP A 310 -10.10 10.37 1.90
N TYR A 311 -11.04 10.23 2.85
CA TYR A 311 -12.20 11.11 2.94
C TYR A 311 -11.78 12.58 3.08
N ILE A 312 -12.33 13.41 2.20
CA ILE A 312 -12.17 14.85 2.16
C ILE A 312 -13.58 15.45 2.30
N THR A 313 -13.75 16.35 3.26
CA THR A 313 -15.00 17.09 3.44
C THR A 313 -15.25 18.08 2.29
N SER A 314 -16.45 18.63 2.21
CA SER A 314 -16.82 19.63 1.20
C SER A 314 -15.94 20.88 1.19
N ASP A 315 -15.41 21.28 2.35
CA ASP A 315 -14.46 22.38 2.55
C ASP A 315 -12.98 21.95 2.37
N GLY A 316 -12.72 20.73 1.91
CA GLY A 316 -11.38 20.27 1.51
C GLY A 316 -10.51 19.75 2.66
N ILE A 317 -11.08 19.52 3.85
CA ILE A 317 -10.37 18.95 4.99
C ILE A 317 -10.20 17.45 4.79
N LYS A 318 -8.94 16.98 4.87
CA LYS A 318 -8.58 15.56 4.79
C LYS A 318 -8.86 14.81 6.09
N LEU A 319 -10.13 14.78 6.51
CA LEU A 319 -10.57 14.20 7.78
C LEU A 319 -10.20 12.72 7.90
N GLY A 320 -10.27 11.95 6.81
CA GLY A 320 -9.82 10.56 6.75
C GLY A 320 -8.35 10.38 7.15
N GLN A 321 -7.48 11.23 6.61
CA GLN A 321 -6.05 11.17 6.90
C GLN A 321 -5.75 11.56 8.35
N TRP A 322 -6.45 12.55 8.88
CA TRP A 322 -6.31 12.95 10.26
C TRP A 322 -6.76 11.86 11.23
N ALA A 323 -7.91 11.24 11.01
CA ALA A 323 -8.41 10.17 11.87
C ALA A 323 -7.45 8.97 11.91
N ARG A 324 -6.96 8.55 10.73
CA ARG A 324 -5.91 7.53 10.61
C ARG A 324 -4.64 7.90 11.40
N ASP A 325 -4.24 9.16 11.34
CA ASP A 325 -3.08 9.66 12.06
C ASP A 325 -3.29 9.69 13.58
N GLN A 326 -4.49 9.99 14.08
CA GLN A 326 -4.84 9.87 15.51
C GLN A 326 -4.75 8.40 15.96
N ARG A 327 -5.35 7.48 15.21
CA ARG A 327 -5.30 6.03 15.47
C ARG A 327 -3.85 5.49 15.48
N ARG A 328 -2.99 5.99 14.59
CA ARG A 328 -1.55 5.66 14.58
C ARG A 328 -0.84 6.20 15.82
N LYS A 329 -1.08 7.45 16.21
CA LYS A 329 -0.44 8.07 17.39
C LYS A 329 -0.88 7.39 18.68
N TYR A 330 -2.14 6.96 18.78
CA TYR A 330 -2.67 6.26 19.94
C TYR A 330 -1.93 4.95 20.18
N ARG A 331 -1.76 4.13 19.12
CA ARG A 331 -0.94 2.89 19.17
C ARG A 331 0.52 3.12 19.56
N GLN A 332 1.05 4.32 19.35
CA GLN A 332 2.41 4.68 19.73
C GLN A 332 2.49 5.29 21.14
N GLY A 333 1.37 5.40 21.88
CA GLY A 333 1.31 6.09 23.17
C GLY A 333 1.57 7.59 23.07
N ARG A 334 1.30 8.22 21.91
CA ARG A 334 1.64 9.63 21.61
C ARG A 334 0.43 10.57 21.58
N VAL A 335 -0.73 10.11 22.01
CA VAL A 335 -1.93 10.96 22.19
C VAL A 335 -2.04 11.28 23.68
N ASN A 336 -2.26 12.55 24.01
CA ASN A 336 -2.46 12.93 25.41
C ASN A 336 -3.80 12.39 25.94
N ALA A 337 -3.91 12.23 27.26
CA ALA A 337 -5.10 11.62 27.88
C ALA A 337 -6.40 12.39 27.58
N GLU A 338 -6.34 13.71 27.52
CA GLU A 338 -7.50 14.56 27.22
C GLU A 338 -8.06 14.30 25.81
N ARG A 339 -7.21 14.25 24.78
CA ARG A 339 -7.66 13.97 23.40
C ARG A 339 -8.15 12.54 23.26
N VAL A 340 -7.58 11.60 24.02
CA VAL A 340 -8.10 10.23 24.07
C VAL A 340 -9.53 10.23 24.58
N ALA A 341 -9.79 10.82 25.74
CA ALA A 341 -11.11 10.87 26.34
C ALA A 341 -12.15 11.54 25.41
N ARG A 342 -11.78 12.63 24.73
CA ARG A 342 -12.66 13.32 23.77
C ARG A 342 -13.01 12.47 22.56
N LEU A 343 -12.01 11.79 21.98
CA LEU A 343 -12.24 10.90 20.84
C LEU A 343 -13.06 9.66 21.25
N GLU A 344 -12.85 9.10 22.44
CA GLU A 344 -13.65 7.98 22.97
C GLU A 344 -15.10 8.38 23.30
N ALA A 345 -15.33 9.63 23.70
CA ALA A 345 -16.67 10.17 23.88
C ALA A 345 -17.43 10.40 22.56
N THR A 346 -16.75 10.31 21.40
CA THR A 346 -17.37 10.53 20.09
C THR A 346 -18.14 9.28 19.64
N PRO A 347 -19.46 9.37 19.36
CA PRO A 347 -20.26 8.22 18.93
C PRO A 347 -19.71 7.51 17.69
N GLY A 348 -19.50 6.19 17.81
CA GLY A 348 -19.00 5.35 16.73
C GLY A 348 -17.50 5.54 16.41
N TRP A 349 -16.75 6.30 17.21
CA TRP A 349 -15.30 6.36 17.11
C TRP A 349 -14.67 5.06 17.61
N THR A 350 -13.75 4.51 16.82
CA THR A 350 -12.92 3.38 17.22
C THR A 350 -11.45 3.71 16.92
N TRP A 351 -10.55 3.27 17.80
CA TRP A 351 -9.09 3.38 17.60
C TRP A 351 -8.54 2.44 16.51
N SER A 352 -9.44 1.74 15.84
CA SER A 352 -9.28 0.41 15.30
C SER A 352 -9.91 0.39 13.90
N ASP A 353 -9.11 0.79 12.91
CA ASP A 353 -9.55 1.09 11.53
C ASP A 353 -9.50 -0.16 10.65
N ARG A 354 -10.65 -0.71 10.23
CA ARG A 354 -10.87 -1.73 9.16
C ARG A 354 -10.17 -3.11 9.29
N LEU A 355 -8.91 -3.17 9.71
CA LEU A 355 -8.22 -4.40 10.12
C LEU A 355 -8.81 -4.98 11.40
N ASP A 356 -9.33 -4.11 12.25
CA ASP A 356 -10.04 -4.50 13.46
C ASP A 356 -11.45 -4.98 13.12
N GLU A 357 -12.18 -4.36 12.19
CA GLU A 357 -13.46 -4.91 11.72
C GLU A 357 -13.30 -6.30 11.08
N GLN A 358 -12.24 -6.54 10.31
CA GLN A 358 -11.93 -7.88 9.79
C GLN A 358 -11.52 -8.86 10.89
N TRP A 359 -10.82 -8.37 11.92
CA TRP A 359 -10.45 -9.19 13.08
C TRP A 359 -11.67 -9.50 13.93
N GLU A 360 -12.55 -8.53 14.22
CA GLU A 360 -13.81 -8.70 14.94
C GLU A 360 -14.77 -9.61 14.17
N ARG A 361 -14.84 -9.48 12.84
CA ARG A 361 -15.60 -10.42 11.99
C ARG A 361 -15.07 -11.84 12.12
N GLY A 362 -13.75 -12.02 12.04
CA GLY A 362 -13.13 -13.34 12.23
C GLY A 362 -13.27 -13.89 13.64
N PHE A 363 -13.23 -13.04 14.66
CA PHE A 363 -13.45 -13.40 16.05
C PHE A 363 -14.91 -13.81 16.27
N THR A 364 -15.87 -13.05 15.74
CA THR A 364 -17.31 -13.37 15.81
C THR A 364 -17.61 -14.69 15.11
N ALA A 365 -17.07 -14.89 13.91
CA ALA A 365 -17.21 -16.15 13.18
C ALA A 365 -16.58 -17.33 13.94
N LEU A 366 -15.46 -17.11 14.64
CA LEU A 366 -14.86 -18.11 15.49
C LEU A 366 -15.72 -18.41 16.72
N THR A 367 -16.31 -17.40 17.36
CA THR A 367 -17.22 -17.57 18.49
C THR A 367 -18.46 -18.38 18.08
N GLN A 368 -19.08 -18.04 16.94
CA GLN A 368 -20.20 -18.82 16.38
C GLN A 368 -19.80 -20.27 16.10
N PHE A 369 -18.61 -20.49 15.50
CA PHE A 369 -18.10 -21.83 15.28
C PHE A 369 -17.90 -22.60 16.60
N VAL A 370 -17.40 -21.94 17.65
CA VAL A 370 -17.25 -22.52 18.99
C VAL A 370 -18.59 -22.83 19.62
N ASP A 371 -19.60 -21.96 19.46
CA ASP A 371 -20.95 -22.19 19.97
C ASP A 371 -21.61 -23.40 19.27
N GLU A 372 -21.40 -23.55 17.96
CA GLU A 372 -21.95 -24.67 17.17
C GLU A 372 -21.22 -26.00 17.39
N HIS A 373 -19.89 -25.99 17.51
CA HIS A 373 -19.06 -27.19 17.50
C HIS A 373 -18.41 -27.51 18.86
N GLY A 374 -18.58 -26.63 19.85
CA GLY A 374 -18.00 -26.76 21.20
C GLY A 374 -16.49 -26.58 21.28
N HIS A 375 -15.81 -26.18 20.19
CA HIS A 375 -14.36 -26.03 20.16
C HIS A 375 -13.87 -24.98 19.15
N ALA A 376 -12.70 -24.38 19.39
CA ALA A 376 -12.08 -23.41 18.46
C ALA A 376 -11.10 -24.05 17.44
N ASN A 377 -11.19 -25.37 17.20
CA ASN A 377 -10.33 -26.06 16.25
C ASN A 377 -10.88 -26.04 14.82
N VAL A 378 -10.66 -24.92 14.14
CA VAL A 378 -11.10 -24.73 12.75
C VAL A 378 -10.13 -25.43 11.77
N GLU A 379 -10.68 -26.22 10.84
CA GLU A 379 -9.91 -26.78 9.72
C GLU A 379 -9.40 -25.67 8.80
N SER A 380 -8.20 -25.82 8.23
CA SER A 380 -7.60 -24.73 7.43
C SER A 380 -8.43 -24.34 6.21
N ARG A 381 -9.26 -25.24 5.68
CA ARG A 381 -10.14 -25.00 4.53
C ARG A 381 -11.58 -24.66 4.90
N HIS A 382 -11.87 -24.49 6.20
CA HIS A 382 -13.23 -24.19 6.63
C HIS A 382 -13.60 -22.76 6.23
N THR A 383 -14.75 -22.66 5.56
CA THR A 383 -15.34 -21.42 5.08
C THR A 383 -16.75 -21.32 5.66
N CYS A 384 -17.08 -20.17 6.24
CA CYS A 384 -18.40 -19.89 6.78
C CYS A 384 -19.44 -19.71 5.65
N SER A 385 -20.72 -19.74 6.01
CA SER A 385 -21.85 -19.57 5.07
C SER A 385 -21.83 -18.24 4.30
N ASP A 386 -21.19 -17.21 4.87
CA ASP A 386 -20.97 -15.89 4.25
C ASP A 386 -19.69 -15.80 3.38
N SER A 387 -19.13 -16.96 2.98
CA SER A 387 -17.87 -17.08 2.23
C SER A 387 -16.62 -16.58 2.97
N PHE A 388 -16.69 -16.37 4.29
CA PHE A 388 -15.53 -16.02 5.09
C PHE A 388 -14.60 -17.21 5.34
N HIS A 389 -13.31 -17.10 5.02
CA HIS A 389 -12.33 -18.16 5.16
C HIS A 389 -11.78 -18.23 6.59
N LEU A 390 -12.60 -18.71 7.52
CA LEU A 390 -12.28 -18.76 8.95
C LEU A 390 -11.04 -19.63 9.25
N GLY A 391 -10.84 -20.72 8.52
CA GLY A 391 -9.67 -21.59 8.65
C GLY A 391 -8.33 -20.89 8.41
N ASP A 392 -8.28 -20.03 7.39
CA ASP A 392 -7.12 -19.22 7.06
C ASP A 392 -6.89 -18.13 8.10
N TRP A 393 -7.97 -17.48 8.55
CA TRP A 393 -7.92 -16.43 9.56
C TRP A 393 -7.36 -16.96 10.89
N VAL A 394 -7.86 -18.09 11.39
CA VAL A 394 -7.37 -18.75 12.62
C VAL A 394 -5.89 -19.12 12.49
N SER A 395 -5.50 -19.65 11.33
CA SER A 395 -4.11 -20.03 11.05
C SER A 395 -3.18 -18.81 11.02
N ALA A 396 -3.67 -17.66 10.54
CA ALA A 396 -2.93 -16.41 10.56
C ALA A 396 -2.73 -15.86 11.98
N GLN A 397 -3.73 -15.95 12.87
CA GLN A 397 -3.59 -15.51 14.26
C GLN A 397 -2.52 -16.32 15.00
N ARG A 398 -2.53 -17.65 14.83
CA ARG A 398 -1.53 -18.54 15.44
C ARG A 398 -0.10 -18.23 14.98
N ARG A 399 0.09 -17.92 13.69
CA ARG A 399 1.40 -17.48 13.16
C ARG A 399 1.86 -16.16 13.76
N LYS A 400 0.96 -15.16 13.87
CA LYS A 400 1.28 -13.86 14.46
C LYS A 400 1.70 -13.99 15.93
N HIS A 401 0.99 -14.80 16.71
CA HIS A 401 1.34 -15.09 18.10
C HIS A 401 2.74 -15.71 18.22
N HIS A 402 3.05 -16.73 17.42
CA HIS A 402 4.39 -17.35 17.43
C HIS A 402 5.52 -16.37 17.08
N ARG A 403 5.24 -15.32 16.28
CA ARG A 403 6.21 -14.29 15.91
C ARG A 403 6.28 -13.11 16.88
N GLY A 404 5.45 -13.11 17.93
CA GLY A 404 5.34 -11.95 18.83
C GLY A 404 4.72 -10.72 18.17
N GLU A 405 3.96 -10.90 17.08
CA GLU A 405 3.33 -9.83 16.29
C GLU A 405 1.83 -9.66 16.61
N LEU A 406 1.29 -10.52 17.48
CA LEU A 406 -0.10 -10.44 17.90
C LEU A 406 -0.21 -9.56 19.14
N ASP A 407 -1.14 -8.62 19.10
CA ASP A 407 -1.49 -7.76 20.24
C ASP A 407 -1.95 -8.61 21.45
N ASP A 408 -1.49 -8.24 22.65
CA ASP A 408 -1.74 -8.99 23.89
C ASP A 408 -3.23 -9.07 24.24
N GLY A 409 -4.00 -8.00 23.97
CA GLY A 409 -5.45 -7.99 24.18
C GLY A 409 -6.19 -8.96 23.25
N ARG A 410 -5.71 -9.12 22.01
CA ARG A 410 -6.23 -10.11 21.05
C ARG A 410 -5.84 -11.53 21.41
N ALA A 411 -4.63 -11.73 21.92
CA ALA A 411 -4.19 -13.03 22.43
C ALA A 411 -5.09 -13.50 23.57
N ALA A 412 -5.31 -12.64 24.58
CA ALA A 412 -6.17 -12.92 25.72
C ALA A 412 -7.63 -13.25 25.31
N ARG A 413 -8.19 -12.53 24.34
CA ARG A 413 -9.54 -12.80 23.83
C ARG A 413 -9.67 -14.15 23.14
N LEU A 414 -8.66 -14.55 22.37
CA LEU A 414 -8.64 -15.87 21.72
C LEU A 414 -8.44 -16.99 22.74
N GLU A 415 -7.59 -16.77 23.75
CA GLU A 415 -7.37 -17.70 24.87
C GLU A 415 -8.61 -17.91 25.74
N ALA A 416 -9.48 -16.91 25.82
CA ALA A 416 -10.76 -17.02 26.51
C ALA A 416 -11.76 -17.95 25.82
N LEU A 417 -11.56 -18.29 24.53
CA LEU A 417 -12.48 -19.17 23.80
C LEU A 417 -12.31 -20.65 24.20
N PRO A 418 -13.42 -21.37 24.48
CA PRO A 418 -13.39 -22.80 24.74
C PRO A 418 -12.65 -23.62 23.67
N GLY A 419 -11.59 -24.33 24.08
CA GLY A 419 -10.82 -25.20 23.20
C GLY A 419 -9.82 -24.49 22.27
N TRP A 420 -9.52 -23.20 22.48
CA TRP A 420 -8.45 -22.51 21.76
C TRP A 420 -7.07 -23.04 22.15
N VAL A 421 -6.23 -23.31 21.16
CA VAL A 421 -4.83 -23.72 21.33
C VAL A 421 -3.93 -23.07 20.28
N TRP A 422 -2.76 -22.60 20.72
CA TRP A 422 -1.78 -21.95 19.83
C TRP A 422 -1.02 -22.93 18.93
N ARG A 423 -0.74 -24.16 19.39
CA ARG A 423 -0.01 -25.19 18.62
C ARG A 423 -0.87 -26.42 18.33
N ARG A 424 -1.04 -26.75 17.03
CA ARG A 424 -1.75 -27.97 16.56
C ARG A 424 -1.07 -29.30 16.97
N ARG A 425 0.10 -29.28 17.62
CA ARG A 425 0.87 -30.47 17.98
C ARG A 425 0.45 -31.11 19.31
N ASP A 426 -0.43 -30.46 20.07
CA ASP A 426 -1.12 -31.03 21.25
C ASP A 426 -2.27 -31.96 20.85
N ARG A 427 -2.03 -32.81 19.83
CA ARG A 427 -2.96 -33.82 19.34
C ARG A 427 -2.76 -35.11 20.12
N THR A 428 -3.69 -35.44 21.00
CA THR A 428 -4.02 -36.84 21.29
C THR A 428 -5.37 -37.13 20.63
N PRO A 429 -5.49 -38.12 19.74
CA PRO A 429 -6.76 -38.46 19.10
C PRO A 429 -7.78 -38.97 20.12
N GLY A 430 -8.99 -38.41 20.07
CA GLY A 430 -10.12 -38.75 20.93
C GLY A 430 -10.31 -37.73 22.05
N VAL A 431 -11.36 -36.91 21.88
CA VAL A 431 -11.95 -35.98 22.85
C VAL A 431 -11.17 -34.69 23.11
N TYR A 432 -11.80 -33.61 22.66
CA TYR A 432 -11.37 -32.23 22.78
C TYR A 432 -11.37 -31.75 24.22
N CYS A 433 -10.23 -31.89 24.86
CA CYS A 433 -9.92 -31.13 26.05
C CYS A 433 -8.48 -30.63 25.89
N GLY A 434 -8.27 -29.32 25.86
CA GLY A 434 -6.93 -28.74 25.98
C GLY A 434 -6.29 -29.14 27.32
N TRP A 435 -5.10 -28.61 27.63
CA TRP A 435 -4.47 -28.85 28.93
C TRP A 435 -5.44 -28.52 30.09
N ASP A 436 -6.19 -27.42 29.98
CA ASP A 436 -7.17 -27.01 31.01
C ASP A 436 -8.37 -27.94 31.14
N GLY A 437 -8.85 -28.53 30.05
CA GLY A 437 -9.95 -29.51 30.13
C GLY A 437 -9.51 -30.79 30.82
N ARG A 438 -8.27 -31.24 30.59
CA ARG A 438 -7.69 -32.39 31.29
C ARG A 438 -7.34 -32.08 32.74
N PHE A 439 -6.89 -30.86 33.01
CA PHE A 439 -6.68 -30.37 34.37
C PHE A 439 -8.00 -30.33 35.15
N ARG A 440 -9.10 -29.85 34.55
CA ARG A 440 -10.44 -29.89 35.16
C ARG A 440 -10.90 -31.31 35.44
N ALA A 441 -10.70 -32.25 34.51
CA ALA A 441 -10.99 -33.65 34.72
C ALA A 441 -10.15 -34.27 35.86
N LEU A 442 -8.89 -33.82 36.01
CA LEU A 442 -8.06 -34.20 37.15
C LEU A 442 -8.58 -33.59 38.46
N THR A 443 -9.00 -32.33 38.46
CA THR A 443 -9.61 -31.68 39.63
C THR A 443 -10.87 -32.43 40.06
N GLN A 444 -11.77 -32.76 39.13
CA GLN A 444 -12.96 -33.55 39.42
C GLN A 444 -12.60 -34.93 39.99
N PHE A 445 -11.61 -35.61 39.42
CA PHE A 445 -11.12 -36.88 39.96
C PHE A 445 -10.60 -36.72 41.41
N VAL A 446 -9.86 -35.63 41.69
CA VAL A 446 -9.36 -35.31 43.03
C VAL A 446 -10.51 -35.00 43.99
N ASP A 447 -11.54 -34.30 43.55
CA ASP A 447 -12.72 -33.99 44.36
C ASP A 447 -13.50 -35.26 44.71
N GLU A 448 -13.65 -36.18 43.75
CA GLU A 448 -14.37 -37.45 43.94
C GLU A 448 -13.59 -38.48 44.77
N HIS A 449 -12.27 -38.54 44.63
CA HIS A 449 -11.43 -39.59 45.22
C HIS A 449 -10.49 -39.09 46.33
N GLY A 450 -10.48 -37.79 46.61
CA GLY A 450 -9.62 -37.14 47.60
C GLY A 450 -8.12 -37.12 47.25
N HIS A 451 -7.73 -37.55 46.05
CA HIS A 451 -6.32 -37.64 45.63
C HIS A 451 -6.11 -37.54 44.12
N ALA A 452 -4.92 -37.13 43.68
CA ALA A 452 -4.57 -37.05 42.25
C ALA A 452 -3.90 -38.34 41.69
N ARG A 453 -4.15 -39.49 42.31
CA ARG A 453 -3.60 -40.80 41.91
C ARG A 453 -4.49 -41.47 40.86
N VAL A 454 -4.46 -40.96 39.63
CA VAL A 454 -5.26 -41.52 38.52
C VAL A 454 -4.63 -42.81 37.98
N PRO A 455 -5.36 -43.95 37.92
CA PRO A 455 -4.86 -45.19 37.30
C PRO A 455 -4.49 -44.98 35.83
N SER A 456 -3.40 -45.60 35.35
CA SER A 456 -2.89 -45.36 33.98
C SER A 456 -3.90 -45.68 32.86
N ALA A 457 -4.78 -46.65 33.10
CA ALA A 457 -5.85 -47.05 32.18
C ALA A 457 -7.16 -46.27 32.38
N HIS A 458 -7.23 -45.35 33.35
CA HIS A 458 -8.46 -44.63 33.65
C HIS A 458 -8.85 -43.69 32.50
N ILE A 459 -10.10 -43.83 32.08
CA ILE A 459 -10.78 -43.02 31.08
C ILE A 459 -12.00 -42.42 31.77
N THR A 460 -12.17 -41.11 31.69
CA THR A 460 -13.33 -40.41 32.24
C THR A 460 -14.59 -40.70 31.42
N GLY A 461 -15.78 -40.41 31.97
CA GLY A 461 -17.06 -40.66 31.29
C GLY A 461 -17.20 -39.97 29.92
N ASP A 462 -16.50 -38.85 29.73
CA ASP A 462 -16.39 -38.09 28.48
C ASP A 462 -15.26 -38.59 27.56
N GLY A 463 -14.59 -39.70 27.88
CA GLY A 463 -13.62 -40.37 27.01
C GLY A 463 -12.18 -39.86 27.10
N ILE A 464 -11.85 -39.03 28.09
CA ILE A 464 -10.47 -38.54 28.30
C ILE A 464 -9.64 -39.64 28.94
N ARG A 465 -8.53 -40.04 28.30
CA ARG A 465 -7.52 -40.95 28.89
C ARG A 465 -6.69 -40.26 29.99
N LEU A 466 -7.36 -39.86 31.06
CA LEU A 466 -6.81 -39.02 32.13
C LEU A 466 -5.58 -39.66 32.80
N GLY A 467 -5.57 -40.98 32.96
CA GLY A 467 -4.42 -41.72 33.50
C GLY A 467 -3.15 -41.57 32.67
N GLN A 468 -3.28 -41.62 31.35
CA GLN A 468 -2.14 -41.46 30.44
C GLN A 468 -1.66 -40.01 30.43
N TRP A 469 -2.58 -39.05 30.49
CA TRP A 469 -2.24 -37.63 30.52
C TRP A 469 -1.49 -37.24 31.79
N VAL A 470 -1.93 -37.69 32.97
CA VAL A 470 -1.24 -37.45 34.25
C VAL A 470 0.20 -38.00 34.21
N ASN A 471 0.39 -39.20 33.65
CA ASN A 471 1.72 -39.79 33.50
C ASN A 471 2.60 -39.01 32.52
N ALA A 472 2.03 -38.47 31.45
CA ALA A 472 2.74 -37.59 30.53
C ALA A 472 3.21 -36.31 31.22
N GLN A 473 2.37 -35.67 32.06
CA GLN A 473 2.78 -34.46 32.82
C GLN A 473 3.96 -34.76 33.75
N ARG A 474 3.91 -35.88 34.48
CA ARG A 474 5.01 -36.32 35.36
C ARG A 474 6.30 -36.61 34.59
N HIS A 475 6.20 -37.13 33.37
CA HIS A 475 7.34 -37.40 32.51
C HIS A 475 7.96 -36.09 31.96
N THR A 476 7.13 -35.18 31.45
CA THR A 476 7.57 -33.88 30.91
C THR A 476 8.21 -32.99 31.98
N HIS A 477 7.67 -33.01 33.22
CA HIS A 477 8.29 -32.33 34.36
C HIS A 477 9.70 -32.87 34.67
N ARG A 478 9.88 -34.20 34.63
CA ARG A 478 11.21 -34.83 34.83
C ARG A 478 12.22 -34.42 33.78
N GLN A 479 11.77 -34.10 32.57
CA GLN A 479 12.62 -33.62 31.47
C GLN A 479 12.91 -32.11 31.53
N GLY A 480 12.36 -31.39 32.51
CA GLY A 480 12.50 -29.93 32.62
C GLY A 480 11.77 -29.16 31.51
N ALA A 481 10.86 -29.80 30.78
CA ALA A 481 10.17 -29.23 29.62
C ALA A 481 8.72 -28.80 29.93
N LEU A 482 8.31 -28.89 31.20
CA LEU A 482 6.98 -28.45 31.63
C LEU A 482 7.03 -26.97 31.98
N ASP A 483 6.09 -26.21 31.43
CA ASP A 483 5.87 -24.80 31.75
C ASP A 483 5.67 -24.58 33.27
N ALA A 484 6.23 -23.49 33.79
CA ALA A 484 6.29 -23.21 35.22
C ALA A 484 4.89 -23.02 35.85
N ASP A 485 3.98 -22.34 35.14
CA ASP A 485 2.62 -22.11 35.61
C ASP A 485 1.81 -23.40 35.62
N ARG A 486 2.03 -24.28 34.63
CA ARG A 486 1.42 -25.62 34.59
C ARG A 486 1.93 -26.52 35.72
N ALA A 487 3.21 -26.43 36.08
CA ALA A 487 3.77 -27.17 37.20
C ALA A 487 3.14 -26.71 38.53
N ALA A 488 3.10 -25.40 38.77
CA ALA A 488 2.51 -24.81 39.98
C ALA A 488 1.02 -25.19 40.15
N ARG A 489 0.24 -25.19 39.06
CA ARG A 489 -1.18 -25.58 39.08
C ARG A 489 -1.38 -27.06 39.46
N LEU A 490 -0.51 -27.94 38.97
CA LEU A 490 -0.57 -29.36 39.32
C LEU A 490 -0.15 -29.59 40.78
N GLU A 491 0.88 -28.89 41.25
CA GLU A 491 1.34 -28.94 42.65
C GLU A 491 0.30 -28.43 43.65
N ALA A 492 -0.56 -27.50 43.24
CA ALA A 492 -1.67 -27.01 44.06
C ALA A 492 -2.79 -28.04 44.30
N LEU A 493 -2.84 -29.15 43.53
CA LEU A 493 -3.89 -30.15 43.70
C LEU A 493 -3.64 -31.05 44.94
N PRO A 494 -4.66 -31.25 45.80
CA PRO A 494 -4.57 -32.16 46.93
C PRO A 494 -4.11 -33.58 46.52
N GLY A 495 -2.98 -34.01 47.09
CA GLY A 495 -2.42 -35.34 46.84
C GLY A 495 -1.69 -35.49 45.49
N TRP A 496 -1.37 -34.40 44.80
CA TRP A 496 -0.48 -34.44 43.64
C TRP A 496 0.96 -34.74 44.05
N VAL A 497 1.58 -35.67 43.33
CA VAL A 497 3.00 -36.01 43.47
C VAL A 497 3.61 -36.24 42.08
N TRP A 498 4.82 -35.71 41.86
CA TRP A 498 5.55 -35.87 40.60
C TRP A 498 6.09 -37.30 40.39
N GLY A 499 6.27 -38.06 41.47
CA GLY A 499 6.83 -39.41 41.45
C GLY A 499 5.90 -40.46 42.04
N ALA A 500 4.98 -41.01 41.23
CA ALA A 500 4.09 -42.10 41.64
C ALA A 500 4.85 -43.37 42.09
N SER A 501 6.04 -43.63 41.55
CA SER A 501 6.88 -44.78 41.92
C SER A 501 7.47 -44.68 43.33
N GLY A 502 7.79 -43.46 43.78
CA GLY A 502 8.28 -43.21 45.15
C GLY A 502 7.17 -43.38 46.18
N GLU A 503 5.97 -42.88 45.86
CA GLU A 503 4.79 -43.01 46.72
C GLU A 503 4.25 -44.45 46.73
N GLN A 504 4.15 -45.14 45.59
CA GLN A 504 3.75 -46.56 45.55
C GLN A 504 4.72 -47.45 46.32
N ARG A 505 6.03 -47.19 46.22
CA ARG A 505 7.03 -47.91 47.01
C ARG A 505 6.92 -47.58 48.50
N TRP A 506 6.55 -46.35 48.85
CA TRP A 506 6.33 -45.93 50.22
C TRP A 506 5.05 -46.55 50.81
N GLU A 507 3.92 -46.49 50.11
CA GLU A 507 2.66 -47.14 50.50
C GLU A 507 2.82 -48.65 50.62
N ARG A 508 3.50 -49.30 49.66
CA ARG A 508 3.83 -50.72 49.73
C ARG A 508 4.67 -51.06 50.97
N GLY A 509 5.66 -50.23 51.30
CA GLY A 509 6.46 -50.40 52.50
C GLY A 509 5.67 -50.16 53.79
N PHE A 510 4.74 -49.19 53.79
CA PHE A 510 3.87 -48.90 54.92
C PHE A 510 2.85 -50.02 55.17
N THR A 511 2.24 -50.58 54.12
CA THR A 511 1.37 -51.76 54.22
C THR A 511 2.14 -52.97 54.74
N ALA A 512 3.33 -53.26 54.19
CA ALA A 512 4.16 -54.36 54.67
C ALA A 512 4.60 -54.16 56.14
N LEU A 513 4.84 -52.91 56.57
CA LEU A 513 5.12 -52.60 57.97
C LEU A 513 3.91 -52.82 58.87
N THR A 514 2.72 -52.45 58.41
CA THR A 514 1.46 -52.64 59.16
C THR A 514 1.20 -54.12 59.36
N GLN A 515 1.33 -54.94 58.30
CA GLN A 515 1.21 -56.40 58.39
C GLN A 515 2.23 -57.00 59.36
N PHE A 516 3.48 -56.52 59.33
CA PHE A 516 4.51 -56.97 60.28
C PHE A 516 4.14 -56.63 61.73
N VAL A 517 3.58 -55.44 61.97
CA VAL A 517 3.11 -55.02 63.30
C VAL A 517 1.91 -55.87 63.75
N ASP A 518 0.97 -56.18 62.85
CA ASP A 518 -0.18 -57.03 63.15
C ASP A 518 0.26 -58.46 63.50
N GLU A 519 1.26 -59.01 62.80
CA GLU A 519 1.77 -60.36 63.03
C GLU A 519 2.67 -60.49 64.28
N HIS A 520 3.49 -59.47 64.58
CA HIS A 520 4.54 -59.56 65.61
C HIS A 520 4.28 -58.64 66.82
N GLY A 521 3.22 -57.83 66.79
CA GLY A 521 2.85 -56.89 67.86
C GLY A 521 3.80 -55.70 68.03
N HIS A 522 4.80 -55.52 67.15
CA HIS A 522 5.78 -54.44 67.25
C HIS A 522 6.35 -54.01 65.89
N ALA A 523 6.85 -52.79 65.78
CA ALA A 523 7.48 -52.27 64.54
C ALA A 523 9.01 -52.43 64.48
N ARG A 524 9.60 -53.33 65.28
CA ARG A 524 11.05 -53.63 65.28
C ARG A 524 11.40 -54.62 64.17
N VAL A 525 11.43 -54.13 62.93
CA VAL A 525 11.79 -54.95 61.76
C VAL A 525 13.31 -55.17 61.67
N PRO A 526 13.82 -56.41 61.62
CA PRO A 526 15.23 -56.69 61.38
C PRO A 526 15.71 -56.13 60.03
N HIS A 527 16.95 -55.63 59.94
CA HIS A 527 17.47 -54.99 58.73
C HIS A 527 17.36 -55.86 57.46
N GLY A 528 17.57 -57.17 57.59
CA GLY A 528 17.49 -58.14 56.49
C GLY A 528 16.09 -58.67 56.20
N HIS A 529 15.05 -58.23 56.93
CA HIS A 529 13.71 -58.80 56.79
C HIS A 529 13.08 -58.43 55.44
N ILE A 530 12.51 -59.46 54.80
CA ILE A 530 11.80 -59.39 53.53
C ILE A 530 10.37 -59.87 53.79
N SER A 531 9.36 -59.06 53.46
CA SER A 531 7.95 -59.42 53.63
C SER A 531 7.50 -60.48 52.61
N ALA A 532 6.31 -61.06 52.82
CA ALA A 532 5.73 -62.13 51.99
C ALA A 532 5.67 -61.79 50.49
N ASP A 533 5.55 -60.50 50.14
CA ASP A 533 5.53 -59.99 48.78
C ASP A 533 6.94 -59.74 48.18
N ARG A 534 8.00 -60.24 48.83
CA ARG A 534 9.43 -60.03 48.49
C ARG A 534 9.89 -58.58 48.60
N PHE A 535 9.22 -57.74 49.39
CA PHE A 535 9.66 -56.37 49.63
C PHE A 535 10.70 -56.31 50.78
N ARG A 536 11.81 -55.59 50.57
CA ARG A 536 12.90 -55.44 51.56
C ARG A 536 12.51 -54.47 52.68
N LEU A 537 11.56 -54.89 53.51
CA LEU A 537 10.93 -54.07 54.55
C LEU A 537 11.95 -53.56 55.58
N GLY A 538 12.91 -54.39 56.00
CA GLY A 538 13.94 -53.98 56.97
C GLY A 538 14.83 -52.83 56.49
N GLN A 539 15.19 -52.84 55.20
CA GLN A 539 15.93 -51.74 54.58
C GLN A 539 15.08 -50.48 54.46
N TRP A 540 13.80 -50.64 54.06
CA TRP A 540 12.87 -49.53 53.91
C TRP A 540 12.59 -48.80 55.23
N VAL A 541 12.36 -49.53 56.33
CA VAL A 541 12.19 -48.98 57.69
C VAL A 541 13.42 -48.17 58.12
N ASN A 542 14.62 -48.70 57.88
CA ASN A 542 15.87 -47.99 58.20
C ASN A 542 16.02 -46.71 57.36
N THR A 543 15.63 -46.73 56.09
CA THR A 543 15.58 -45.52 55.26
C THR A 543 14.64 -44.49 55.87
N GLN A 544 13.44 -44.86 56.34
CA GLN A 544 12.51 -43.90 56.95
C GLN A 544 13.09 -43.26 58.22
N ARG A 545 13.71 -44.07 59.10
CA ARG A 545 14.37 -43.57 60.32
C ARG A 545 15.57 -42.66 60.00
N TYR A 546 16.35 -43.00 58.98
CA TYR A 546 17.46 -42.17 58.52
C TYR A 546 16.96 -40.82 57.96
N THR A 547 15.97 -40.84 57.06
CA THR A 547 15.39 -39.63 56.46
C THR A 547 14.72 -38.73 57.50
N TYR A 548 14.10 -39.30 58.53
CA TYR A 548 13.57 -38.54 59.67
C TYR A 548 14.68 -37.83 60.45
N ARG A 549 15.81 -38.51 60.74
CA ARG A 549 16.97 -37.89 61.41
C ARG A 549 17.62 -36.77 60.60
N GLN A 550 17.50 -36.81 59.27
CA GLN A 550 17.96 -35.75 58.37
C GLN A 550 16.96 -34.58 58.24
N GLY A 551 15.80 -34.62 58.92
CA GLY A 551 14.77 -33.60 58.83
C GLY A 551 14.07 -33.54 57.46
N ALA A 552 14.25 -34.55 56.61
CA ALA A 552 13.81 -34.57 55.21
C ALA A 552 12.56 -35.45 54.98
N LEU A 553 11.94 -35.97 56.06
CA LEU A 553 10.75 -36.82 55.95
C LEU A 553 9.47 -35.98 55.97
N ASP A 554 8.62 -36.22 54.97
CA ASP A 554 7.31 -35.55 54.85
C ASP A 554 6.49 -35.62 56.16
N PRO A 555 5.91 -34.52 56.64
CA PRO A 555 5.14 -34.47 57.89
C PRO A 555 3.97 -35.47 57.96
N ARG A 556 3.29 -35.76 56.84
CA ARG A 556 2.18 -36.74 56.80
C ARG A 556 2.71 -38.16 56.95
N ARG A 557 3.87 -38.48 56.37
CA ARG A 557 4.55 -39.78 56.53
C ARG A 557 5.03 -39.99 57.96
N THR A 558 5.54 -38.94 58.59
CA THR A 558 5.93 -38.93 60.00
C THR A 558 4.74 -39.26 60.90
N ALA A 559 3.60 -38.57 60.72
CA ALA A 559 2.38 -38.82 61.49
C ALA A 559 1.85 -40.26 61.30
N ARG A 560 1.85 -40.77 60.07
CA ARG A 560 1.40 -42.14 59.76
C ARG A 560 2.27 -43.22 60.40
N LEU A 561 3.59 -43.04 60.41
CA LEU A 561 4.51 -43.98 61.05
C LEU A 561 4.42 -43.92 62.58
N GLN A 562 4.26 -42.72 63.16
CA GLN A 562 4.04 -42.54 64.60
C GLN A 562 2.74 -43.17 65.11
N ALA A 563 1.72 -43.27 64.26
CA ALA A 563 0.45 -43.90 64.62
C ALA A 563 0.52 -45.44 64.71
N LEU A 564 1.60 -46.08 64.24
CA LEU A 564 1.73 -47.52 64.30
C LEU A 564 2.14 -48.01 65.71
N PRO A 565 1.44 -49.02 66.27
CA PRO A 565 1.80 -49.61 67.55
C PRO A 565 3.27 -50.06 67.61
N GLY A 566 4.00 -49.56 68.61
CA GLY A 566 5.41 -49.92 68.83
C GLY A 566 6.41 -49.31 67.84
N TRP A 567 6.03 -48.28 67.05
CA TRP A 567 6.97 -47.50 66.23
C TRP A 567 7.87 -46.61 67.09
N VAL A 568 9.18 -46.73 66.87
CA VAL A 568 10.20 -45.86 67.48
C VAL A 568 11.16 -45.34 66.42
N TRP A 569 11.50 -44.06 66.50
CA TRP A 569 12.41 -43.39 65.58
C TRP A 569 13.88 -43.72 65.85
N ASN A 570 14.23 -43.91 67.13
CA ASN A 570 15.56 -44.30 67.60
C ASN A 570 15.47 -45.70 68.22
N SER A 571 16.19 -46.67 67.66
CA SER A 571 16.26 -48.03 68.20
C SER A 571 17.64 -48.31 68.80
N ASP A 572 18.11 -47.42 69.66
CA ASP A 572 19.31 -47.63 70.48
C ASP A 572 18.93 -47.58 71.97
N ALA A 573 18.56 -48.74 72.52
CA ALA A 573 18.77 -49.11 73.92
C ALA A 573 18.56 -50.63 74.12
N PRO A 574 19.52 -51.37 74.71
CA PRO A 574 19.31 -52.73 75.21
C PRO A 574 18.61 -52.68 76.57
N GLY A 575 17.66 -53.59 76.80
CA GLY A 575 16.93 -53.68 78.06
C GLY A 575 16.21 -55.02 78.19
N ARG A 576 17.00 -56.05 78.47
CA ARG A 576 16.59 -57.43 78.78
C ARG A 576 15.85 -57.44 80.12
N GLN A 577 14.70 -58.11 80.23
CA GLN A 577 14.38 -58.84 81.46
C GLN A 577 13.69 -60.17 81.16
N VAL A 578 14.43 -61.20 81.54
CA VAL A 578 14.09 -62.61 81.68
C VAL A 578 13.07 -62.75 82.81
N ASN A 579 12.23 -63.79 82.77
CA ASN A 579 11.98 -64.57 83.99
C ASN A 579 11.68 -66.05 83.70
N ALA A 580 12.46 -66.89 84.39
CA ALA A 580 12.18 -68.20 84.99
C ALA A 580 11.72 -69.38 84.12
N ALA A 581 12.58 -70.40 84.04
CA ALA A 581 12.51 -71.54 84.97
C ALA A 581 13.92 -71.80 85.54
#